data_AF-A0AAQ4D610-F1
#
_entry.id   AF-A0AAQ4D610-F1
#
_cell.length_a   1.000
_cell.length_b   1.000
_cell.length_c   1.000
_cell.angle_alpha   90.00
_cell.angle_beta   90.00
_cell.angle_gamma   90.00
#
_symmetry.space_group_name_H-M   'P 1'
#
loop_
_entity.id
_entity.type
_entity.pdbx_description
1 polymer ?
#
loop_
_entity_poly.entity_id
_entity_poly.type
_entity_poly.pdbx_seq_one_letter_code
_entity_poly.pdbx_strand_id
1 'polypeptide(L)'
;MLSQTERDAPFEFSLSMYQRLQTSNRHSENFVCSPFSIACALATIASGACNVTAKQIFTALNLKASKCRIQQQFFKLLTTLSSYAPDVTFHVANRIYSDQKFTIHSSYRALLEESYSATMELVDFESGHESVLHEANTWVSEETASKIQSILPSGSVDANTALIHLSAICFSGFWQWPFRSLYTTRQLFHLNYKKAVQANMMYQSNSFKVGDIDELCARALEIPYRGQMMSMVILINRL
;
A
#
# COMPACT_ATOMS: atom_id res chain seq x y z
N MET A 1 9.22 -22.55 -5.71
CA MET A 1 8.84 -21.89 -4.44
C MET A 1 9.82 -20.74 -4.19
N LEU A 2 9.37 -19.61 -3.63
CA LEU A 2 10.29 -18.55 -3.18
C LEU A 2 11.11 -19.08 -1.99
N SER A 3 12.38 -18.68 -1.88
CA SER A 3 13.21 -19.01 -0.72
C SER A 3 12.66 -18.30 0.54
N GLN A 4 13.04 -18.76 1.72
CA GLN A 4 12.62 -18.14 2.98
C GLN A 4 13.04 -16.67 3.06
N THR A 5 14.30 -16.38 2.71
CA THR A 5 14.84 -15.02 2.61
C THR A 5 14.06 -14.11 1.66
N GLU A 6 13.47 -14.66 0.59
CA GLU A 6 12.65 -13.90 -0.36
C GLU A 6 11.24 -13.60 0.16
N ARG A 7 10.71 -14.43 1.07
CA ARG A 7 9.45 -14.16 1.77
C ARG A 7 9.63 -13.15 2.89
N ASP A 8 10.80 -13.10 3.49
CA ASP A 8 11.09 -12.23 4.63
C ASP A 8 11.38 -10.78 4.21
N ALA A 9 11.94 -10.54 3.01
CA ALA A 9 12.31 -9.19 2.58
C ALA A 9 11.13 -8.18 2.54
N PRO A 10 9.93 -8.51 1.99
CA PRO A 10 8.76 -7.63 2.08
C PRO A 10 8.31 -7.36 3.52
N PHE A 11 8.42 -8.36 4.40
CA PHE A 11 8.07 -8.21 5.82
C PHE A 11 9.05 -7.27 6.54
N GLU A 12 10.35 -7.45 6.33
CA GLU A 12 11.39 -6.58 6.91
C GLU A 12 11.30 -5.13 6.42
N PHE A 13 10.99 -4.92 5.14
CA PHE A 13 10.70 -3.60 4.61
C PHE A 13 9.48 -2.98 5.29
N SER A 14 8.39 -3.76 5.44
CA SER A 14 7.17 -3.33 6.11
C SER A 14 7.43 -2.90 7.55
N LEU A 15 8.21 -3.69 8.30
CA LEU A 15 8.56 -3.40 9.69
C LEU A 15 9.44 -2.15 9.80
N SER A 16 10.47 -2.04 8.96
CA SER A 16 11.36 -0.87 8.91
C SER A 16 10.59 0.41 8.57
N MET A 17 9.63 0.33 7.65
CA MET A 17 8.76 1.43 7.28
C MET A 17 7.84 1.83 8.44
N TYR A 18 7.20 0.86 9.09
CA TYR A 18 6.35 1.10 10.27
C TYR A 18 7.12 1.81 11.38
N GLN A 19 8.33 1.37 11.70
CA GLN A 19 9.19 2.02 12.70
C GLN A 19 9.49 3.48 12.35
N ARG A 20 9.83 3.76 11.08
CA ARG A 20 10.09 5.14 10.64
C ARG A 20 8.85 6.02 10.73
N LEU A 21 7.70 5.53 10.28
CA LEU A 21 6.43 6.27 10.35
C LEU A 21 6.01 6.54 11.80
N GLN A 22 6.23 5.59 12.70
CA GLN A 22 5.92 5.77 14.11
C GLN A 22 6.81 6.83 14.77
N THR A 23 8.09 6.94 14.37
CA THR A 23 8.98 8.01 14.86
C THR A 23 8.67 9.39 14.29
N SER A 24 8.15 9.48 13.06
CA SER A 24 7.79 10.76 12.43
C SER A 24 6.39 11.24 12.85
N ASN A 25 5.48 10.32 13.18
CA ASN A 25 4.14 10.65 13.62
C ASN A 25 4.16 11.07 15.10
N ARG A 26 4.39 12.37 15.34
CA ARG A 26 4.49 12.97 16.68
C ARG A 26 3.15 13.06 17.41
N HIS A 27 2.04 12.77 16.74
CA HIS A 27 0.70 12.84 17.29
C HIS A 27 0.06 11.45 17.28
N SER A 28 -0.77 11.15 18.29
CA SER A 28 -1.51 9.89 18.43
C SER A 28 -2.62 9.75 17.38
N GLU A 29 -2.26 9.90 16.10
CA GLU A 29 -3.16 9.84 14.96
C GLU A 29 -3.17 8.43 14.37
N ASN A 30 -4.34 8.03 13.87
CA ASN A 30 -4.47 6.78 13.13
C ASN A 30 -3.69 6.91 11.82
N PHE A 31 -2.94 5.87 11.47
CA PHE A 31 -2.34 5.78 10.15
C PHE A 31 -2.58 4.39 9.55
N VAL A 32 -2.67 4.36 8.23
CA VAL A 32 -2.76 3.15 7.43
C VAL A 32 -1.79 3.28 6.28
N CYS A 33 -1.07 2.22 5.97
CA CYS A 33 -0.17 2.19 4.84
C CYS A 33 -0.14 0.81 4.20
N SER A 34 0.21 0.77 2.92
CA SER A 34 0.50 -0.47 2.20
C SER A 34 1.98 -0.51 1.85
N PRO A 35 2.81 -1.20 2.66
CA PRO A 35 4.21 -1.40 2.32
C PRO A 35 4.39 -2.06 0.95
N PHE A 36 3.47 -2.94 0.57
CA PHE A 36 3.47 -3.57 -0.75
C PHE A 36 3.36 -2.55 -1.89
N SER A 37 2.41 -1.61 -1.82
CA SER A 37 2.22 -0.57 -2.85
C SER A 37 3.46 0.30 -2.99
N ILE A 38 4.04 0.72 -1.86
CA ILE A 38 5.25 1.55 -1.84
C ILE A 38 6.46 0.77 -2.37
N ALA A 39 6.58 -0.52 -2.02
CA ALA A 39 7.64 -1.36 -2.54
C ALA A 39 7.53 -1.53 -4.07
N CYS A 40 6.31 -1.71 -4.60
CA CYS A 40 6.07 -1.75 -6.05
C CYS A 40 6.48 -0.42 -6.72
N ALA A 41 6.07 0.70 -6.15
CA ALA A 41 6.41 2.03 -6.65
C ALA A 41 7.93 2.26 -6.72
N LEU A 42 8.64 1.92 -5.63
CA LEU A 42 10.09 2.03 -5.57
C LEU A 42 10.79 1.04 -6.52
N ALA A 43 10.27 -0.18 -6.67
CA ALA A 43 10.81 -1.15 -7.62
C ALA A 43 10.65 -0.70 -9.08
N THR A 44 9.56 0.00 -9.37
CA THR A 44 9.29 0.63 -10.66
C THR A 44 10.36 1.69 -10.97
N ILE A 45 10.62 2.59 -10.02
CA ILE A 45 11.69 3.60 -10.14
C ILE A 45 13.08 2.94 -10.25
N ALA A 46 13.37 1.92 -9.43
CA ALA A 46 14.62 1.19 -9.48
C ALA A 46 14.85 0.47 -10.83
N SER A 47 13.76 0.11 -11.52
CA SER A 47 13.79 -0.47 -12.85
C SER A 47 14.29 0.51 -13.92
N GLY A 48 14.02 1.81 -13.77
CA GLY A 48 14.57 2.87 -14.62
C GLY A 48 15.92 3.40 -14.14
N ALA A 49 16.28 3.20 -12.87
CA ALA A 49 17.49 3.73 -12.28
C ALA A 49 18.76 2.90 -12.62
N CYS A 50 19.91 3.56 -12.53
CA CYS A 50 21.25 2.99 -12.71
C CYS A 50 22.18 3.32 -11.52
N ASN A 51 23.30 2.59 -11.44
CA ASN A 51 24.42 2.86 -10.53
C ASN A 51 23.98 3.04 -9.06
N VAL A 52 24.37 4.18 -8.46
CA VAL A 52 24.16 4.48 -7.03
C VAL A 52 22.67 4.61 -6.71
N THR A 53 21.88 5.24 -7.58
CA THR A 53 20.43 5.43 -7.38
C THR A 53 19.71 4.08 -7.29
N ALA A 54 19.97 3.18 -8.25
CA ALA A 54 19.38 1.84 -8.21
C ALA A 54 19.80 1.07 -6.95
N LYS A 55 21.10 1.16 -6.58
CA LYS A 55 21.64 0.47 -5.41
C LYS A 55 21.02 0.96 -4.10
N GLN A 56 20.82 2.27 -3.95
CA GLN A 56 20.18 2.85 -2.77
C GLN A 56 18.72 2.38 -2.64
N ILE A 57 17.95 2.38 -3.73
CA ILE A 57 16.55 1.94 -3.71
C ILE A 57 16.44 0.45 -3.35
N PHE A 58 17.25 -0.42 -3.98
CA PHE A 58 17.22 -1.85 -3.66
C PHE A 58 17.67 -2.15 -2.22
N THR A 59 18.63 -1.39 -1.71
CA THR A 59 19.06 -1.49 -0.31
C THR A 59 17.91 -1.09 0.63
N ALA A 60 17.20 0.00 0.33
CA ALA A 60 16.07 0.46 1.14
C ALA A 60 14.91 -0.53 1.16
N LEU A 61 14.67 -1.23 0.04
CA LEU A 61 13.67 -2.31 -0.05
C LEU A 61 14.10 -3.61 0.64
N ASN A 62 15.31 -3.67 1.20
CA ASN A 62 15.94 -4.89 1.73
C ASN A 62 15.96 -6.06 0.72
N LEU A 63 16.01 -5.74 -0.58
CA LEU A 63 16.03 -6.74 -1.64
C LEU A 63 17.48 -7.06 -1.99
N LYS A 64 17.99 -8.19 -1.48
CA LYS A 64 19.34 -8.71 -1.77
C LYS A 64 19.40 -9.52 -3.08
N ALA A 65 18.57 -9.18 -4.06
CA ALA A 65 18.43 -9.91 -5.32
C ALA A 65 18.84 -9.06 -6.52
N SER A 66 19.07 -9.70 -7.67
CA SER A 66 19.31 -8.97 -8.92
C SER A 66 18.06 -8.24 -9.39
N LYS A 67 18.24 -7.13 -10.11
CA LYS A 67 17.17 -6.30 -10.69
C LYS A 67 16.11 -7.14 -11.43
N CYS A 68 16.53 -8.07 -12.28
CA CYS A 68 15.66 -8.98 -13.03
C CYS A 68 14.83 -9.89 -12.11
N ARG A 69 15.43 -10.44 -11.05
CA ARG A 69 14.73 -11.31 -10.10
C ARG A 69 13.68 -10.55 -9.29
N ILE A 70 13.98 -9.29 -8.94
CA ILE A 70 13.04 -8.39 -8.26
C ILE A 70 11.85 -8.07 -9.17
N GLN A 71 12.10 -7.72 -10.43
CA GLN A 71 11.04 -7.49 -11.43
C GLN A 71 10.12 -8.70 -11.55
N GLN A 72 10.68 -9.91 -11.69
CA GLN A 72 9.90 -11.14 -11.76
C GLN A 72 9.09 -11.42 -10.48
N GLN A 73 9.64 -11.11 -9.31
CA GLN A 73 8.94 -11.27 -8.04
C GLN A 73 7.74 -10.33 -7.92
N PHE A 74 7.93 -9.04 -8.25
CA PHE A 74 6.83 -8.07 -8.22
C PHE A 74 5.76 -8.38 -9.25
N PHE A 75 6.16 -8.71 -10.48
CA PHE A 75 5.22 -9.15 -11.51
C PHE A 75 4.41 -10.37 -11.05
N LYS A 76 5.09 -11.38 -10.51
CA LYS A 76 4.42 -12.57 -9.99
C LYS A 76 3.48 -12.22 -8.84
N LEU A 77 3.89 -11.34 -7.94
CA LEU A 77 3.07 -10.94 -6.80
C LEU A 77 1.83 -10.17 -7.26
N LEU A 78 1.96 -9.20 -8.16
CA LEU A 78 0.84 -8.43 -8.74
C LEU A 78 -0.14 -9.33 -9.52
N THR A 79 0.36 -10.23 -10.36
CA THR A 79 -0.48 -11.15 -11.14
C THR A 79 -1.12 -12.25 -10.30
N THR A 80 -0.45 -12.68 -9.22
CA THR A 80 -1.02 -13.67 -8.29
C THR A 80 -2.03 -13.00 -7.36
N LEU A 81 -1.82 -11.77 -6.91
CA LEU A 81 -2.70 -11.09 -5.95
C LEU A 81 -4.17 -11.06 -6.39
N SER A 82 -4.44 -10.76 -7.66
CA SER A 82 -5.80 -10.70 -8.21
C SER A 82 -6.49 -12.07 -8.27
N SER A 83 -5.72 -13.16 -8.39
CA SER A 83 -6.23 -14.54 -8.45
C SER A 83 -6.16 -15.29 -7.12
N TYR A 84 -5.34 -14.81 -6.18
CA TYR A 84 -5.04 -15.48 -4.92
C TYR A 84 -6.21 -15.47 -3.95
N ALA A 85 -7.00 -14.39 -3.93
CA ALA A 85 -8.17 -14.26 -3.08
C ALA A 85 -9.35 -13.73 -3.90
N PRO A 86 -10.09 -14.60 -4.63
CA PRO A 86 -11.14 -14.17 -5.56
C PRO A 86 -12.30 -13.41 -4.90
N ASP A 87 -12.53 -13.64 -3.59
CA ASP A 87 -13.54 -12.95 -2.79
C ASP A 87 -13.02 -11.64 -2.13
N VAL A 88 -11.80 -11.23 -2.47
CA VAL A 88 -11.18 -9.99 -1.98
C VAL A 88 -10.78 -9.13 -3.17
N THR A 89 -11.37 -7.95 -3.26
CA THR A 89 -11.00 -6.95 -4.24
C THR A 89 -9.71 -6.26 -3.81
N PHE A 90 -8.65 -6.52 -4.57
CA PHE A 90 -7.43 -5.71 -4.60
C PHE A 90 -7.40 -4.92 -5.90
N HIS A 91 -7.62 -3.61 -5.79
CA HIS A 91 -7.36 -2.71 -6.91
C HIS A 91 -6.06 -1.98 -6.65
N VAL A 92 -5.09 -2.16 -7.53
CA VAL A 92 -3.80 -1.48 -7.49
C VAL A 92 -3.70 -0.66 -8.77
N ALA A 93 -3.58 0.66 -8.62
CA ALA A 93 -3.43 1.58 -9.72
C ALA A 93 -2.09 2.31 -9.59
N ASN A 94 -1.24 2.16 -10.60
CA ASN A 94 0.05 2.82 -10.68
C ASN A 94 0.13 3.65 -11.97
N ARG A 95 0.48 4.93 -11.85
CA ARG A 95 0.72 5.80 -12.99
C ARG A 95 1.88 6.72 -12.73
N ILE A 96 2.68 6.93 -13.76
CA ILE A 96 3.80 7.85 -13.76
C ILE A 96 3.48 8.99 -14.72
N TYR A 97 3.54 10.22 -14.24
CA TYR A 97 3.53 11.42 -15.08
C TYR A 97 4.96 11.91 -15.19
N SER A 98 5.48 12.03 -16.40
CA SER A 98 6.80 12.57 -16.68
C SER A 98 6.67 13.84 -17.47
N ASP A 99 7.54 14.81 -17.20
CA ASP A 99 7.61 16.02 -18.00
C ASP A 99 7.89 15.66 -19.47
N GLN A 100 7.13 16.26 -20.38
CA GLN A 100 7.24 16.07 -21.83
C GLN A 100 8.60 16.44 -22.41
N LYS A 101 9.42 17.23 -21.70
CA LYS A 101 10.81 17.53 -22.12
C LYS A 101 11.72 16.31 -22.09
N PHE A 102 11.35 15.24 -21.40
CA PHE A 102 12.12 14.01 -21.34
C PHE A 102 11.68 13.00 -22.39
N THR A 103 12.65 12.42 -23.09
CA THR A 103 12.40 11.27 -23.96
C THR A 103 12.42 9.99 -23.14
N ILE A 104 11.30 9.27 -23.14
CA ILE A 104 11.16 7.99 -22.44
C ILE A 104 11.60 6.84 -23.35
N HIS A 105 12.49 5.99 -22.85
CA HIS A 105 12.87 4.77 -23.56
C HIS A 105 11.66 3.83 -23.69
N SER A 106 11.35 3.41 -24.92
CA SER A 106 10.25 2.49 -25.22
C SER A 106 10.35 1.18 -24.44
N SER A 107 11.57 0.66 -24.24
CA SER A 107 11.82 -0.54 -23.44
C SER A 107 11.44 -0.37 -21.96
N TYR A 108 11.58 0.85 -21.41
CA TYR A 108 11.16 1.13 -20.05
C TYR A 108 9.63 1.19 -19.96
N ARG A 109 8.96 1.86 -20.91
CA ARG A 109 7.49 1.89 -20.98
C ARG A 109 6.90 0.48 -21.06
N ALA A 110 7.43 -0.37 -21.94
CA ALA A 110 6.99 -1.77 -22.04
C ALA A 110 7.19 -2.54 -20.73
N LEU A 111 8.32 -2.35 -20.06
CA LEU A 111 8.58 -2.96 -18.75
C LEU A 111 7.55 -2.53 -17.68
N LEU A 112 7.13 -1.28 -17.66
CA LEU A 112 6.13 -0.77 -16.72
C LEU A 112 4.77 -1.46 -16.92
N GLU A 113 4.32 -1.53 -18.17
CA GLU A 113 3.04 -2.12 -18.53
C GLU A 113 3.05 -3.63 -18.26
N GLU A 114 4.09 -4.33 -18.71
CA GLU A 114 4.19 -5.79 -18.61
C GLU A 114 4.48 -6.28 -17.18
N SER A 115 5.39 -5.63 -16.45
CA SER A 115 5.86 -6.16 -15.15
C SER A 115 5.20 -5.53 -13.92
N TYR A 116 4.67 -4.32 -14.05
CA TYR A 116 4.18 -3.54 -12.91
C TYR A 116 2.71 -3.12 -13.04
N SER A 117 2.06 -3.44 -14.17
CA SER A 117 0.72 -2.95 -14.51
C SER A 117 0.62 -1.42 -14.31
N ALA A 118 1.69 -0.72 -14.68
CA ALA A 118 1.83 0.71 -14.49
C ALA A 118 1.83 1.42 -15.85
N THR A 119 1.16 2.57 -15.91
CA THR A 119 1.13 3.40 -17.12
C THR A 119 2.05 4.60 -16.99
N MET A 120 2.48 5.15 -18.12
CA MET A 120 3.27 6.39 -18.15
C MET A 120 2.72 7.39 -19.15
N GLU A 121 2.58 8.64 -18.70
CA GLU A 121 2.08 9.76 -19.50
C GLU A 121 3.10 10.89 -19.52
N LEU A 122 3.23 11.53 -20.68
CA LEU A 122 4.03 12.73 -20.86
C LEU A 122 3.11 13.94 -20.68
N VAL A 123 3.52 14.89 -19.85
CA VAL A 123 2.70 16.05 -19.48
C VAL A 123 3.53 17.33 -19.44
N ASP A 124 2.85 18.46 -19.57
CA ASP A 124 3.45 19.79 -19.44
C ASP A 124 3.34 20.29 -18.00
N PHE A 125 4.41 20.11 -17.21
CA PHE A 125 4.47 20.70 -15.87
C PHE A 125 4.77 22.20 -15.92
N GLU A 126 5.63 22.65 -16.84
CA GLU A 126 6.09 24.04 -16.92
C GLU A 126 4.93 25.02 -17.06
N SER A 127 4.05 24.78 -18.04
CA SER A 127 2.90 25.66 -18.30
C SER A 127 1.59 25.11 -17.75
N GLY A 128 1.51 23.79 -17.51
CA GLY A 128 0.25 23.09 -17.24
C GLY A 128 0.13 22.41 -15.87
N HIS A 129 1.06 22.64 -14.92
CA HIS A 129 1.10 21.91 -13.64
C HIS A 129 -0.22 21.87 -12.87
N GLU A 130 -1.03 22.94 -12.85
CA GLU A 130 -2.35 22.92 -12.19
C GLU A 130 -3.32 21.95 -12.87
N SER A 131 -3.34 21.91 -14.20
CA SER A 131 -4.14 20.97 -14.98
C SER A 131 -3.67 19.53 -14.74
N VAL A 132 -2.36 19.30 -14.73
CA VAL A 132 -1.78 17.98 -14.44
C VAL A 132 -2.14 17.51 -13.03
N LEU A 133 -2.10 18.40 -12.03
CA LEU A 133 -2.52 18.09 -10.67
C LEU A 133 -4.00 17.66 -10.63
N HIS A 134 -4.87 18.37 -11.35
CA HIS A 134 -6.29 18.05 -11.42
C HIS A 134 -6.55 16.71 -12.11
N GLU A 135 -5.91 16.47 -13.25
CA GLU A 135 -5.99 15.21 -13.99
C GLU A 135 -5.50 14.03 -13.14
N ALA A 136 -4.35 14.20 -12.49
CA ALA A 136 -3.75 13.17 -11.65
C ALA A 136 -4.64 12.79 -10.45
N ASN A 137 -5.28 13.77 -9.79
CA ASN A 137 -6.25 13.51 -8.72
C ASN A 137 -7.55 12.88 -9.25
N THR A 138 -8.02 13.30 -10.42
CA THR A 138 -9.22 12.73 -11.07
C THR A 138 -8.99 11.26 -11.41
N TRP A 139 -7.86 10.94 -12.04
CA TRP A 139 -7.47 9.56 -12.34
C TRP A 139 -7.43 8.69 -11.08
N VAL A 140 -6.80 9.15 -9.99
CA VAL A 140 -6.79 8.37 -8.73
C VAL A 140 -8.19 8.20 -8.15
N SER A 141 -9.04 9.22 -8.22
CA SER A 141 -10.43 9.12 -7.78
C SER A 141 -11.19 8.06 -8.56
N GLU A 142 -11.05 8.03 -9.89
CA GLU A 142 -11.69 7.03 -10.75
C GLU A 142 -11.21 5.61 -10.44
N GLU A 143 -9.89 5.41 -10.39
CA GLU A 143 -9.26 4.12 -10.07
C GLU A 143 -9.64 3.61 -8.68
N THR A 144 -9.93 4.50 -7.73
CA THR A 144 -10.26 4.12 -6.36
C THR A 144 -11.77 4.10 -6.09
N ALA A 145 -12.60 4.16 -7.12
CA ALA A 145 -14.05 4.28 -7.00
C ALA A 145 -14.46 5.41 -6.02
N SER A 146 -13.79 6.55 -6.16
CA SER A 146 -13.93 7.78 -5.38
C SER A 146 -13.58 7.67 -3.89
N LYS A 147 -12.90 6.59 -3.46
CA LYS A 147 -12.42 6.45 -2.08
C LYS A 147 -11.22 7.37 -1.78
N ILE A 148 -10.39 7.65 -2.78
CA ILE A 148 -9.26 8.59 -2.68
C ILE A 148 -9.51 9.73 -3.66
N GLN A 149 -10.12 10.81 -3.18
CA GLN A 149 -10.51 11.95 -4.04
C GLN A 149 -9.33 12.86 -4.41
N SER A 150 -8.36 13.00 -3.51
CA SER A 150 -7.19 13.85 -3.72
C SER A 150 -5.97 13.19 -3.07
N ILE A 151 -5.00 12.80 -3.89
CA ILE A 151 -3.73 12.24 -3.44
C ILE A 151 -2.60 13.29 -3.47
N LEU A 152 -2.68 14.24 -4.39
CA LEU A 152 -1.78 15.38 -4.51
C LEU A 152 -2.45 16.61 -3.89
N PRO A 153 -1.90 17.21 -2.83
CA PRO A 153 -2.44 18.42 -2.25
C PRO A 153 -2.16 19.63 -3.15
N SER A 154 -3.00 20.67 -3.04
CA SER A 154 -2.78 21.93 -3.77
C SER A 154 -1.37 22.48 -3.51
N GLY A 155 -0.69 22.90 -4.58
CA GLY A 155 0.68 23.41 -4.51
C GLY A 155 1.77 22.35 -4.41
N SER A 156 1.46 21.04 -4.46
CA SER A 156 2.49 19.98 -4.48
C SER A 156 3.10 19.72 -5.84
N VAL A 157 2.55 20.33 -6.89
CA VAL A 157 3.01 20.23 -8.28
C VAL A 157 3.22 21.64 -8.78
N ASP A 158 4.36 21.88 -9.40
CA ASP A 158 4.80 23.18 -9.90
C ASP A 158 5.51 23.06 -11.25
N ALA A 159 5.90 24.20 -11.83
CA ALA A 159 6.61 24.27 -13.12
C ALA A 159 7.97 23.54 -13.13
N ASN A 160 8.56 23.25 -11.97
CA ASN A 160 9.84 22.56 -11.84
C ASN A 160 9.67 21.05 -11.65
N THR A 161 8.43 20.57 -11.55
CA THR A 161 8.15 19.15 -11.35
C THR A 161 8.63 18.37 -12.57
N ALA A 162 9.47 17.35 -12.35
CA ALA A 162 10.01 16.52 -13.42
C ALA A 162 9.24 15.20 -13.60
N LEU A 163 8.76 14.64 -12.48
CA LEU A 163 8.11 13.34 -12.45
C LEU A 163 7.21 13.23 -11.22
N ILE A 164 6.02 12.67 -11.41
CA ILE A 164 5.11 12.25 -10.35
C ILE A 164 4.90 10.74 -10.49
N HIS A 165 5.06 10.00 -9.38
CA HIS A 165 4.76 8.58 -9.33
C HIS A 165 3.57 8.34 -8.38
N LEU A 166 2.40 8.07 -8.93
CA LEU A 166 1.20 7.77 -8.17
C LEU A 166 1.01 6.27 -8.02
N SER A 167 0.76 5.84 -6.78
CA SER A 167 0.41 4.48 -6.42
C SER A 167 -0.75 4.51 -5.46
N ALA A 168 -1.89 3.95 -5.88
CA ALA A 168 -3.09 3.85 -5.07
C ALA A 168 -3.50 2.38 -4.95
N ILE A 169 -3.87 1.97 -3.74
CA ILE A 169 -4.35 0.62 -3.47
C ILE A 169 -5.66 0.68 -2.69
N CYS A 170 -6.67 -0.01 -3.22
CA CYS A 170 -7.94 -0.23 -2.54
C CYS A 170 -8.07 -1.70 -2.16
N PHE A 171 -8.30 -1.92 -0.87
CA PHE A 171 -8.59 -3.23 -0.31
C PHE A 171 -10.08 -3.29 0.08
N SER A 172 -10.77 -4.33 -0.36
CA SER A 172 -12.14 -4.63 0.09
C SER A 172 -12.34 -6.13 0.09
N GLY A 173 -12.61 -6.72 1.26
CA GLY A 173 -12.85 -8.15 1.39
C GLY A 173 -14.07 -8.44 2.25
N PHE A 174 -14.76 -9.54 1.95
CA PHE A 174 -15.80 -10.05 2.83
C PHE A 174 -15.17 -10.91 3.92
N TRP A 175 -15.60 -10.73 5.17
CA TRP A 175 -15.24 -11.67 6.23
C TRP A 175 -15.71 -13.09 5.90
N GLN A 176 -14.93 -14.10 6.28
CA GLN A 176 -15.36 -15.51 6.20
C GLN A 176 -16.66 -15.71 6.98
N TRP A 177 -16.75 -15.07 8.15
CA TRP A 177 -17.96 -15.00 8.98
C TRP A 177 -18.33 -13.53 9.22
N PRO A 178 -19.36 -13.01 8.52
CA PRO A 178 -19.77 -11.61 8.62
C PRO A 178 -20.32 -11.23 9.99
N PHE A 179 -20.00 -10.02 10.43
CA PHE A 179 -20.68 -9.38 11.57
C PHE A 179 -22.11 -9.02 11.17
N ARG A 180 -23.10 -9.48 11.94
CA ARG A 180 -24.50 -9.11 11.70
C ARG A 180 -24.72 -7.67 12.18
N SER A 181 -25.25 -6.82 11.31
CA SER A 181 -25.52 -5.40 11.62
C SER A 181 -26.42 -5.21 12.85
N LEU A 182 -27.33 -6.15 13.10
CA LEU A 182 -28.21 -6.17 14.29
C LEU A 182 -27.44 -6.18 15.61
N TYR A 183 -26.22 -6.71 15.63
CA TYR A 183 -25.38 -6.77 16.83
C TYR A 183 -24.37 -5.62 16.92
N THR A 184 -24.36 -4.71 15.95
CA THR A 184 -23.53 -3.50 16.01
C THR A 184 -24.21 -2.47 16.90
N THR A 185 -23.54 -2.07 17.99
CA THR A 185 -24.08 -1.11 18.96
C THR A 185 -23.11 0.04 19.20
N ARG A 186 -23.62 1.20 19.64
CA ARG A 186 -22.77 2.32 20.06
C ARG A 186 -22.11 1.97 21.39
N GLN A 187 -20.79 1.90 21.42
CA GLN A 187 -20.01 1.66 22.64
C GLN A 187 -18.88 2.68 22.78
N LEU A 188 -18.39 2.84 24.01
CA LEU A 188 -17.24 3.70 24.29
C LEU A 188 -15.96 3.01 23.81
N PHE A 189 -15.20 3.71 22.98
CA PHE A 189 -13.84 3.37 22.60
C PHE A 189 -12.87 4.30 23.35
N HIS A 190 -12.03 3.71 24.19
CA HIS A 190 -11.08 4.45 25.01
C HIS A 190 -9.82 4.76 24.19
N LEU A 191 -9.62 6.04 23.86
CA LEU A 191 -8.40 6.51 23.17
C LEU A 191 -7.21 6.54 24.14
N ASN A 192 -7.49 6.82 25.41
CA ASN A 192 -6.57 6.75 26.55
C ASN A 192 -7.37 6.79 27.87
N TYR A 193 -6.68 6.81 29.00
CA TYR A 193 -7.28 6.85 30.35
C TYR A 193 -8.20 8.06 30.63
N LYS A 194 -8.09 9.16 29.87
CA LYS A 194 -8.91 10.38 30.05
C LYS A 194 -9.96 10.58 28.98
N LYS A 195 -9.78 10.00 27.79
CA LYS A 195 -10.59 10.32 26.61
C LYS A 195 -11.21 9.06 26.03
N ALA A 196 -12.54 9.08 25.93
CA ALA A 196 -13.33 8.07 25.22
C ALA A 196 -14.21 8.74 24.16
N VAL A 197 -14.50 8.00 23.10
CA VAL A 197 -15.41 8.42 22.02
C VAL A 197 -16.44 7.33 21.78
N GLN A 198 -17.63 7.68 21.28
CA GLN A 198 -18.59 6.66 20.86
C GLN A 198 -18.23 6.11 19.48
N ALA A 199 -18.09 4.80 19.38
CA ALA A 199 -17.86 4.08 18.14
C ALA A 199 -18.97 3.06 17.88
N ASN A 200 -19.20 2.72 16.62
CA ASN A 200 -20.03 1.57 16.25
C ASN A 200 -19.21 0.30 16.49
N MET A 201 -19.48 -0.41 17.58
CA MET A 201 -18.79 -1.65 17.93
C MET A 201 -19.53 -2.84 17.34
N MET A 202 -18.86 -3.54 16.43
CA MET A 202 -19.37 -4.78 15.85
C MET A 202 -19.20 -5.94 16.83
N TYR A 203 -20.11 -6.91 16.81
CA TYR A 203 -20.06 -8.09 17.68
C TYR A 203 -20.39 -9.38 16.93
N GLN A 204 -19.61 -10.43 17.21
CA GLN A 204 -19.94 -11.82 16.85
C GLN A 204 -19.27 -12.79 17.82
N SER A 205 -19.71 -14.04 17.81
CA SER A 205 -19.07 -15.15 18.52
C SER A 205 -18.82 -16.29 17.54
N ASN A 206 -17.56 -16.69 17.41
CA ASN A 206 -17.14 -17.78 16.52
C ASN A 206 -15.77 -18.33 16.96
N SER A 207 -15.35 -19.43 16.35
CA SER A 207 -14.00 -19.97 16.51
C SER A 207 -13.00 -19.18 15.68
N PHE A 208 -12.16 -18.40 16.35
CA PHE A 208 -11.03 -17.68 15.75
C PHE A 208 -9.71 -18.20 16.27
N LYS A 209 -8.64 -18.02 15.50
CA LYS A 209 -7.28 -18.21 16.02
C LYS A 209 -6.93 -17.01 16.89
N VAL A 210 -6.54 -17.31 18.11
CA VAL A 210 -6.16 -16.33 19.13
C VAL A 210 -4.88 -16.81 19.80
N GLY A 211 -3.98 -15.88 20.14
CA GLY A 211 -2.77 -16.19 20.88
C GLY A 211 -2.35 -15.02 21.75
N ASP A 212 -1.79 -15.32 22.92
CA ASP A 212 -1.15 -14.31 23.77
C ASP A 212 0.32 -14.18 23.37
N ILE A 213 0.83 -12.94 23.35
CA ILE A 213 2.21 -12.59 23.04
C ILE A 213 2.77 -11.90 24.27
N ASP A 214 3.40 -12.68 25.14
CA ASP A 214 3.84 -12.22 26.46
C ASP A 214 4.92 -11.14 26.36
N GLU A 215 5.82 -11.23 25.38
CA GLU A 215 6.88 -10.24 25.15
C GLU A 215 6.34 -8.85 24.82
N LEU A 216 5.13 -8.77 24.28
CA LEU A 216 4.45 -7.52 23.91
C LEU A 216 3.32 -7.15 24.89
N CYS A 217 3.08 -7.96 25.92
CA CYS A 217 1.89 -7.87 26.77
C CYS A 217 0.58 -7.79 25.95
N ALA A 218 0.53 -8.46 24.80
CA ALA A 218 -0.54 -8.31 23.81
C ALA A 218 -1.30 -9.62 23.58
N ARG A 219 -2.49 -9.51 22.99
CA ARG A 219 -3.28 -10.61 22.44
C ARG A 219 -3.46 -10.39 20.95
N ALA A 220 -3.19 -11.43 20.16
CA ALA A 220 -3.43 -11.47 18.73
C ALA A 220 -4.75 -12.18 18.42
N LEU A 221 -5.55 -11.62 17.53
CA LEU A 221 -6.75 -12.22 16.97
C LEU A 221 -6.62 -12.23 15.45
N GLU A 222 -6.76 -13.39 14.82
CA GLU A 222 -6.83 -13.54 13.36
C GLU A 222 -8.28 -13.67 12.91
N ILE A 223 -8.74 -12.74 12.07
CA ILE A 223 -10.07 -12.75 11.45
C ILE A 223 -9.92 -13.04 9.96
N PRO A 224 -10.30 -14.23 9.46
CA PRO A 224 -10.13 -14.58 8.05
C PRO A 224 -11.16 -13.88 7.16
N TYR A 225 -10.71 -13.49 5.96
CA TYR A 225 -11.60 -13.15 4.85
C TYR A 225 -12.13 -14.41 4.17
N ARG A 226 -13.20 -14.25 3.39
CA ARG A 226 -13.83 -15.34 2.64
C ARG A 226 -12.80 -16.00 1.72
N GLY A 227 -12.84 -17.34 1.68
CA GLY A 227 -11.85 -18.15 0.96
C GLY A 227 -10.60 -18.46 1.78
N GLN A 228 -10.41 -17.84 2.95
CA GLN A 228 -9.34 -18.14 3.93
C GLN A 228 -7.91 -17.98 3.40
N MET A 229 -7.73 -17.34 2.25
CA MET A 229 -6.41 -17.05 1.68
C MET A 229 -5.76 -15.82 2.32
N MET A 230 -6.57 -14.94 2.91
CA MET A 230 -6.14 -13.72 3.61
C MET A 230 -6.87 -13.55 4.94
N SER A 231 -6.25 -12.84 5.87
CA SER A 231 -6.81 -12.52 7.17
C SER A 231 -6.38 -11.13 7.65
N MET A 232 -7.17 -10.56 8.54
CA MET A 232 -6.77 -9.40 9.34
C MET A 232 -6.27 -9.91 10.69
N VAL A 233 -5.05 -9.51 11.07
CA VAL A 233 -4.49 -9.78 12.40
C VAL A 233 -4.62 -8.50 13.24
N ILE A 234 -5.29 -8.61 14.38
CA ILE A 234 -5.46 -7.52 15.33
C ILE A 234 -4.59 -7.82 16.55
N LEU A 235 -3.70 -6.88 16.89
CA LEU A 235 -2.91 -6.91 18.11
C LEU A 235 -3.52 -5.93 19.10
N ILE A 236 -3.96 -6.44 20.25
CA ILE A 236 -4.61 -5.64 21.31
C ILE A 236 -3.77 -5.76 22.57
N ASN A 237 -3.45 -4.64 23.20
CA ASN A 237 -2.75 -4.62 24.47
C ASN A 237 -3.63 -5.21 25.58
N ARG A 238 -3.06 -5.98 26.50
CA ARG A 238 -3.77 -6.55 27.68
C ARG A 238 -3.78 -5.60 28.89
N LEU A 239 -3.14 -4.42 28.79
CA LEU A 239 -3.07 -3.40 29.85
C LEU A 239 -4.37 -2.61 30.04
#